data_AF-A0A2T4VFE7-F1
#
_entry.id   AF-A0A2T4VFE7-F1
#
_cell.length_a   1.000
_cell.length_b   1.000
_cell.length_c   1.000
_cell.angle_alpha   90.00
_cell.angle_beta   90.00
_cell.angle_gamma   90.00
#
_symmetry.space_group_name_H-M   'P 1'
#
loop_
_entity.id
_entity.type
_entity.pdbx_description
1 polymer ?
#
loop_
_entity_poly.entity_id
_entity_poly.type
_entity_poly.pdbx_seq_one_letter_code
_entity_poly.pdbx_strand_id
1 'polypeptide(L)'
;MSTISNVGSSQVQATQTQKLSPSEAKAAWEGVLNSAVSSEQKIKAKSSLAYLGDSRINRYKEKVSADMEKFVRENPNATAEEIQDAANKSVSKHRGYETTMKMANDYFMSKIMARGKELSQDMWG
;
A
#
# COMPACT_ATOMS: atom_id res chain seq x y z
N MET A 1 27.35 59.76 -21.71
CA MET A 1 26.41 59.93 -20.59
C MET A 1 25.22 59.01 -20.82
N SER A 2 24.83 58.32 -19.75
CA SER A 2 23.52 57.69 -19.50
C SER A 2 23.22 56.35 -20.18
N THR A 3 23.44 55.32 -19.36
CA THR A 3 22.86 53.98 -19.29
C THR A 3 21.32 53.97 -19.23
N ILE A 4 20.68 52.99 -19.87
CA ILE A 4 19.44 52.37 -19.37
C ILE A 4 19.53 50.85 -19.56
N SER A 5 19.75 50.16 -18.45
CA SER A 5 19.50 48.74 -18.25
C SER A 5 17.98 48.53 -18.15
N ASN A 6 17.42 47.50 -18.78
CA ASN A 6 16.10 47.00 -18.37
C ASN A 6 15.95 45.48 -18.62
N VAL A 7 16.21 44.76 -17.53
CA VAL A 7 15.46 43.61 -16.98
C VAL A 7 15.18 42.40 -17.88
N GLY A 8 15.98 41.36 -17.66
CA GLY A 8 15.52 40.10 -17.08
C GLY A 8 14.20 39.55 -17.62
N SER A 9 14.27 38.87 -18.77
CA SER A 9 13.38 37.75 -19.05
C SER A 9 13.79 36.58 -18.17
N SER A 10 13.25 36.55 -16.95
CA SER A 10 13.18 35.34 -16.14
C SER A 10 12.56 34.25 -17.00
N GLN A 11 13.39 33.36 -17.52
CA GLN A 11 12.95 32.03 -17.92
C GLN A 11 12.36 31.42 -16.67
N VAL A 12 11.03 31.48 -16.56
CA VAL A 12 10.28 30.59 -15.70
C VAL A 12 10.59 29.22 -16.30
N GLN A 13 11.58 28.56 -15.72
CA GLN A 13 11.95 27.20 -16.00
C GLN A 13 10.69 26.42 -15.66
N ALA A 14 9.88 26.15 -16.69
CA ALA A 14 8.79 25.20 -16.58
C ALA A 14 9.48 23.93 -16.11
N THR A 15 9.31 23.62 -14.82
CA THR A 15 9.72 22.35 -14.25
C THR A 15 9.00 21.33 -15.12
N GLN A 16 9.72 20.78 -16.11
CA GLN A 16 9.21 19.72 -16.95
C GLN A 16 8.89 18.62 -15.97
N THR A 17 7.60 18.46 -15.68
CA THR A 17 7.07 17.33 -14.93
C THR A 17 7.48 16.11 -15.75
N GLN A 18 8.62 15.54 -15.40
CA GLN A 18 9.29 14.58 -16.25
C GLN A 18 8.44 13.33 -16.23
N LYS A 19 7.68 13.14 -17.31
CA LYS A 19 6.78 12.00 -17.49
C LYS A 19 7.59 10.71 -17.29
N LEU A 20 7.27 9.96 -16.24
CA LEU A 20 7.92 8.69 -15.98
C LEU A 20 7.51 7.68 -17.05
N SER A 21 8.49 6.90 -17.51
CA SER A 21 8.20 5.72 -18.31
C SER A 21 7.34 4.73 -17.48
N PRO A 22 6.54 3.86 -18.13
CA PRO A 22 5.77 2.85 -17.42
C PRO A 22 6.61 1.96 -16.48
N SER A 23 7.86 1.68 -16.86
CA SER A 23 8.82 0.93 -16.03
C SER A 23 9.27 1.69 -14.79
N GLU A 24 9.50 3.01 -14.90
CA GLU A 24 9.91 3.83 -13.76
C GLU A 24 8.73 4.07 -12.80
N ALA A 25 7.53 4.29 -13.36
CA ALA A 25 6.31 4.35 -12.58
C ALA A 25 6.08 3.05 -11.80
N LYS A 26 6.28 1.90 -12.46
CA LYS A 26 6.21 0.58 -11.82
C LYS A 26 7.22 0.41 -10.71
N ALA A 27 8.49 0.71 -10.96
CA ALA A 27 9.54 0.62 -9.96
C ALA A 27 9.27 1.52 -8.74
N ALA A 28 8.71 2.71 -8.96
CA ALA A 28 8.41 3.66 -7.88
C ALA A 28 7.38 3.11 -6.89
N TRP A 29 6.26 2.54 -7.38
CA TRP A 29 5.24 1.99 -6.47
C TRP A 29 5.59 0.59 -5.95
N GLU A 30 6.30 -0.24 -6.72
CA GLU A 30 6.78 -1.54 -6.26
C GLU A 30 7.79 -1.39 -5.11
N GLY A 31 8.64 -0.36 -5.14
CA GLY A 31 9.56 -0.04 -4.05
C GLY A 31 8.82 0.23 -2.73
N VAL A 32 7.74 1.01 -2.78
CA VAL A 32 6.88 1.29 -1.61
C VAL A 32 6.24 0.01 -1.09
N LEU A 33 5.63 -0.79 -1.97
CA LEU A 33 5.00 -2.06 -1.59
C LEU A 33 6.00 -3.04 -0.96
N ASN A 34 7.17 -3.22 -1.59
CA ASN A 34 8.19 -4.15 -1.10
C ASN A 34 8.77 -3.69 0.25
N SER A 35 8.95 -2.38 0.45
CA SER A 35 9.38 -1.81 1.73
C SER A 35 8.33 -2.04 2.83
N ALA A 36 7.05 -1.82 2.53
CA ALA A 36 5.96 -2.07 3.46
C ALA A 36 5.87 -3.55 3.85
N VAL A 37 5.96 -4.46 2.88
CA VAL A 37 5.95 -5.91 3.13
C VAL A 37 7.15 -6.33 3.99
N SER A 38 8.35 -5.86 3.64
CA SER A 38 9.60 -6.25 4.32
C SER A 38 9.70 -5.70 5.74
N SER A 39 9.22 -4.47 5.97
CA SER A 39 9.23 -3.86 7.30
C SER A 39 8.23 -4.53 8.25
N GLU A 40 7.06 -4.93 7.75
CA GLU A 40 6.01 -5.53 8.59
C GLU A 40 6.15 -7.04 8.81
N GLN A 41 6.82 -7.77 7.91
CA GLN A 41 7.16 -9.19 8.13
C GLN A 41 8.04 -9.40 9.37
N LYS A 42 8.81 -8.39 9.78
CA LYS A 42 9.69 -8.45 10.96
C LYS A 42 8.97 -8.18 12.27
N ILE A 43 7.74 -7.67 12.23
CA ILE A 43 6.97 -7.28 13.41
C ILE A 43 5.99 -8.40 13.74
N LYS A 44 6.03 -8.98 14.95
CA LYS A 44 5.08 -10.01 15.42
C LYS A 44 3.87 -9.44 16.17
N ALA A 45 3.36 -8.29 15.73
CA ALA A 45 2.18 -7.66 16.33
C ALA A 45 0.91 -8.09 15.58
N LYS A 46 -0.24 -8.16 16.26
CA LYS A 46 -1.53 -8.45 15.58
C LYS A 46 -1.92 -7.39 14.53
N SER A 47 -1.25 -6.25 14.53
CA SER A 47 -1.43 -5.17 13.55
C SER A 47 -0.51 -5.26 12.34
N SER A 48 0.45 -6.18 12.30
CA SER A 48 1.44 -6.27 11.22
C SER A 48 1.03 -7.24 10.12
N LEU A 49 1.59 -7.06 8.92
CA LEU A 49 1.47 -8.02 7.82
C LEU A 49 1.92 -9.44 8.20
N ALA A 50 2.88 -9.63 9.11
CA ALA A 50 3.26 -10.97 9.58
C ALA A 50 2.11 -11.74 10.23
N TYR A 51 1.18 -11.03 10.90
CA TYR A 51 0.00 -11.64 11.48
C TYR A 51 -0.98 -12.16 10.42
N LEU A 52 -0.96 -11.62 9.20
CA LEU A 52 -1.87 -12.02 8.13
C LEU A 52 -1.60 -13.42 7.59
N GLY A 53 -0.33 -13.85 7.59
CA GLY A 53 0.13 -15.07 6.94
C GLY A 53 0.26 -14.93 5.41
N ASP A 54 1.06 -15.81 4.81
CA ASP A 54 1.52 -15.66 3.41
C ASP A 54 0.39 -15.54 2.39
N SER A 55 -0.72 -16.26 2.57
CA SER A 55 -1.86 -16.22 1.64
C SER A 55 -2.54 -14.85 1.59
N ARG A 56 -2.66 -14.16 2.73
CA ARG A 56 -3.24 -12.82 2.81
C ARG A 56 -2.24 -11.76 2.39
N ILE A 57 -0.94 -11.96 2.64
CA ILE A 57 0.12 -11.10 2.11
C ILE A 57 0.14 -11.12 0.57
N ASN A 58 -0.07 -12.28 -0.05
CA ASN A 58 -0.16 -12.38 -1.51
C ASN A 58 -1.38 -11.62 -2.06
N ARG A 59 -2.56 -11.81 -1.46
CA ARG A 59 -3.76 -11.03 -1.82
C ARG A 59 -3.54 -9.53 -1.64
N TYR A 60 -2.90 -9.13 -0.54
CA TYR A 60 -2.55 -7.75 -0.28
C TYR A 60 -1.68 -7.16 -1.39
N LYS A 61 -0.62 -7.88 -1.82
CA LYS A 61 0.23 -7.46 -2.94
C LYS A 61 -0.56 -7.33 -4.24
N GLU A 62 -1.37 -8.32 -4.59
CA GLU A 62 -2.21 -8.31 -5.79
C GLU A 62 -3.16 -7.09 -5.81
N LYS A 63 -3.78 -6.75 -4.68
CA LYS A 63 -4.69 -5.61 -4.57
C LYS A 63 -3.98 -4.26 -4.70
N VAL A 64 -2.81 -4.11 -4.08
CA VAL A 64 -2.01 -2.89 -4.22
C VAL A 64 -1.50 -2.75 -5.66
N SER A 65 -0.99 -3.81 -6.27
CA SER A 65 -0.55 -3.81 -7.67
C SER A 65 -1.68 -3.43 -8.61
N ALA A 66 -2.88 -4.01 -8.46
CA ALA A 66 -4.02 -3.69 -9.30
C ALA A 66 -4.48 -2.22 -9.16
N ASP A 67 -4.50 -1.68 -7.93
CA ASP A 67 -4.81 -0.27 -7.69
C ASP A 67 -3.77 0.66 -8.35
N MET A 68 -2.48 0.31 -8.28
CA MET A 68 -1.41 1.12 -8.85
C MET A 68 -1.33 1.04 -10.37
N GLU A 69 -1.55 -0.13 -10.97
CA GLU A 69 -1.68 -0.27 -12.41
C GLU A 69 -2.85 0.56 -12.94
N LYS A 70 -3.98 0.55 -12.23
CA LYS A 70 -5.12 1.42 -12.55
C LYS A 70 -4.74 2.90 -12.42
N PHE A 71 -4.10 3.30 -11.33
CA PHE A 71 -3.69 4.68 -11.09
C PHE A 71 -2.76 5.21 -12.19
N VAL A 72 -1.71 4.46 -12.55
CA VAL A 72 -0.75 4.87 -13.59
C VAL A 72 -1.41 4.97 -14.97
N ARG A 73 -2.36 4.07 -15.27
CA ARG A 73 -3.12 4.12 -16.52
C ARG A 73 -4.05 5.33 -16.59
N GLU A 74 -4.70 5.68 -15.48
CA GLU A 74 -5.61 6.83 -15.40
C GLU A 74 -4.88 8.16 -15.26
N ASN A 75 -3.63 8.15 -14.76
CA ASN A 75 -2.80 9.33 -14.52
C ASN A 75 -1.45 9.19 -15.25
N PRO A 76 -1.43 9.22 -16.59
CA PRO A 76 -0.22 8.95 -17.39
C PRO A 76 0.88 10.01 -17.26
N ASN A 77 0.58 11.15 -16.62
CA ASN A 77 1.52 12.24 -16.36
C ASN A 77 1.81 12.40 -14.86
N ALA A 78 1.41 11.44 -14.02
CA ALA A 78 1.70 11.48 -12.59
C ALA A 78 3.22 11.52 -12.35
N THR A 79 3.62 12.36 -11.41
CA THR A 79 4.98 12.44 -10.90
C THR A 79 5.33 11.22 -10.06
N ALA A 80 6.62 11.00 -9.83
CA ALA A 80 7.09 9.93 -8.95
C ALA A 80 6.52 10.09 -7.53
N GLU A 81 6.40 11.33 -7.08
CA GLU A 81 5.89 11.68 -5.75
C GLU A 81 4.39 11.37 -5.63
N GLU A 82 3.59 11.70 -6.65
CA GLU A 82 2.17 11.33 -6.72
C GLU A 82 1.97 9.82 -6.79
N ILE A 83 2.81 9.11 -7.55
CA ILE A 83 2.78 7.65 -7.64
C ILE A 83 3.13 7.02 -6.28
N GLN A 84 4.14 7.55 -5.59
CA GLN A 84 4.51 7.07 -4.25
C GLN A 84 3.43 7.36 -3.21
N ASP A 85 2.82 8.55 -3.23
CA ASP A 85 1.74 8.89 -2.31
C ASP A 85 0.49 8.02 -2.56
N ALA A 86 0.13 7.80 -3.83
CA ALA A 86 -0.93 6.86 -4.20
C ALA A 86 -0.62 5.42 -3.74
N ALA A 87 0.64 4.97 -3.91
CA ALA A 87 1.09 3.67 -3.43
C ALA A 87 0.98 3.55 -1.90
N ASN A 88 1.44 4.55 -1.16
CA ASN A 88 1.34 4.60 0.30
C ASN A 88 -0.12 4.54 0.78
N LYS A 89 -1.02 5.28 0.12
CA LYS A 89 -2.46 5.25 0.41
C LYS A 89 -3.06 3.88 0.14
N SER A 90 -2.74 3.26 -0.99
CA SER A 90 -3.21 1.90 -1.34
C SER A 90 -2.70 0.85 -0.35
N VAL A 91 -1.40 0.90 -0.03
CA VAL A 91 -0.73 0.09 0.99
C VAL A 91 -1.46 0.19 2.33
N SER A 92 -1.75 1.40 2.80
CA SER A 92 -2.43 1.64 4.08
C SER A 92 -3.87 1.13 4.07
N LYS A 93 -4.62 1.42 3.01
CA LYS A 93 -6.02 1.00 2.82
C LYS A 93 -6.15 -0.52 2.89
N HIS A 94 -5.37 -1.25 2.08
CA HIS A 94 -5.47 -2.71 2.02
C HIS A 94 -4.90 -3.39 3.26
N ARG A 95 -3.91 -2.77 3.93
CA ARG A 95 -3.42 -3.27 5.22
C ARG A 95 -4.53 -3.21 6.27
N GLY A 96 -5.18 -2.06 6.42
CA GLY A 96 -6.26 -1.88 7.39
C GLY A 96 -7.41 -2.87 7.16
N TYR A 97 -7.78 -3.07 5.90
CA TYR A 97 -8.83 -4.03 5.52
C TYR A 97 -8.46 -5.48 5.86
N GLU A 98 -7.30 -5.97 5.41
CA GLU A 98 -6.89 -7.36 5.65
C GLU A 98 -6.67 -7.67 7.13
N THR A 99 -6.10 -6.73 7.89
CA THR A 99 -5.91 -6.88 9.34
C THR A 99 -7.24 -6.98 10.06
N THR A 100 -8.20 -6.10 9.74
CA THR A 100 -9.53 -6.12 10.33
C THR A 100 -10.28 -7.42 10.00
N MET A 101 -10.22 -7.86 8.74
CA MET A 101 -10.83 -9.11 8.30
C MET A 101 -10.23 -10.32 9.01
N LYS A 102 -8.91 -10.33 9.23
CA LYS A 102 -8.27 -11.41 9.99
C LYS A 102 -8.67 -11.39 11.46
N MET A 103 -8.68 -10.23 12.11
CA MET A 103 -9.11 -10.11 13.51
C MET A 103 -10.55 -10.59 13.70
N ALA A 104 -11.46 -10.21 12.79
CA ALA A 104 -12.85 -10.67 12.80
C ALA A 104 -12.95 -12.19 12.62
N ASN A 105 -12.18 -12.76 11.70
CA ASN A 105 -12.15 -14.20 11.46
C ASN A 105 -11.57 -14.97 12.67
N ASP A 106 -10.49 -14.49 13.28
CA ASP A 106 -9.90 -15.12 14.45
C ASP A 106 -10.86 -15.08 15.66
N TYR A 107 -11.63 -14.00 15.82
CA TYR A 107 -12.68 -13.90 16.82
C TYR A 107 -13.85 -14.86 16.55
N PHE A 108 -14.27 -14.98 15.28
CA PHE A 108 -15.32 -15.93 14.90
C PHE A 108 -14.89 -17.38 15.12
N MET A 109 -13.68 -17.75 14.70
CA MET A 109 -13.14 -19.09 14.86
C MET A 109 -12.92 -19.45 16.33
N SER A 110 -12.49 -18.50 17.17
CA SER A 110 -12.32 -18.76 18.60
C SER A 110 -13.66 -19.09 19.28
N LYS A 111 -14.75 -18.42 18.88
CA LYS A 111 -16.11 -18.76 19.35
C LYS A 111 -16.57 -20.14 18.88
N ILE A 112 -16.33 -20.49 17.61
CA ILE A 112 -16.66 -21.83 17.10
C ILE A 112 -15.92 -22.91 17.88
N MET A 113 -14.61 -22.74 18.08
CA MET A 113 -13.78 -23.72 18.79
C MET A 113 -14.19 -23.85 20.26
N ALA A 114 -14.52 -22.72 20.92
CA ALA A 114 -15.03 -22.75 22.29
C ALA A 114 -16.35 -23.54 22.38
N ARG A 115 -17.29 -23.29 21.46
CA ARG A 115 -18.56 -24.01 21.42
C ARG A 115 -18.39 -25.49 21.10
N GLY A 116 -17.50 -25.83 20.17
CA GLY A 116 -17.16 -27.23 19.87
C GLY A 116 -16.58 -27.96 21.08
N LYS A 117 -15.75 -27.27 21.88
CA LYS A 117 -15.21 -27.82 23.12
C LYS A 117 -16.29 -28.03 24.18
N GLU A 118 -17.18 -27.06 24.38
CA GLU A 118 -18.35 -27.22 25.27
C GLU A 118 -19.19 -28.44 24.88
N LEU A 119 -19.59 -28.54 23.61
CA LEU A 119 -20.39 -29.68 23.12
C LEU A 119 -19.65 -31.02 23.27
N SER A 120 -18.34 -31.04 23.04
CA SER A 120 -17.55 -32.26 23.25
C SER A 120 -17.38 -32.60 24.73
N GLN A 121 -17.45 -31.64 25.65
CA GLN A 121 -17.44 -31.93 27.08
C GLN A 121 -18.81 -32.42 27.54
N ASP A 122 -19.91 -31.85 27.02
CA ASP A 122 -21.27 -32.28 27.33
C ASP A 122 -21.60 -33.68 26.77
N MET A 123 -20.97 -34.11 25.67
CA MET A 123 -21.18 -35.45 25.11
C MET A 123 -20.36 -36.57 25.80
N TRP A 124 -19.38 -36.21 26.63
CA TRP A 124 -18.49 -37.15 27.31
C TRP A 124 -18.44 -36.95 28.85
N GLY A 125 -19.25 -36.05 29.39
CA GLY A 125 -19.38 -35.72 30.81
C GLY A 125 -20.66 -36.27 31.43
#